data_AF-A0A096B9Y5-F1
#
_entry.id   AF-A0A096B9Y5-F1
#
_cell.length_a   1.000
_cell.length_b   1.000
_cell.length_c   1.000
_cell.angle_alpha   90.00
_cell.angle_beta   90.00
_cell.angle_gamma   90.00
#
_symmetry.space_group_name_H-M   'P 1'
#
loop_
_entity.id
_entity.type
_entity.pdbx_description
1 polymer ?
#
loop_
_entity_poly.entity_id
_entity_poly.type
_entity_poly.pdbx_seq_one_letter_code
_entity_poly.pdbx_strand_id
1 'polypeptide(L)'
;MCGIVGYIGTKHEAYPILIKGLQRLEYRGYDSAGVALINKGKELNVYKTKGKVADLEEYCSDKDITGNIGIAHTRWATHGEPSSLNAHPHYSQSKNLAIIHNGIIENYAEIKHNLMEKGMIFQSETDTEVLVQLIDYIQTKKNLSLLEAVQFALHQVIGAYAIAILDKRNPDTIIAARKQSPLVVGIGDGEFFLGSDASPIVEYTDKVVYLDDGNIAVMKLGEELKVVNILNEELSPEVRTVDINLGEIEKGGFPHFMLKEIFAQPECLKNCMRGRVHPEHTQVTLRALIDHRDKLLNAKRIIIVACGTSWHAGLIGKQLIEEYCRIPVQVEYASEFRYGNPVVGEGDVVIAISQSGETADTLAAVELAKSKGAFIYGICNAIGSSIPRATDTGTYIHVGPEIGVASTKAFTGQVIVLTMFALALANAKGTVSEEDYKKVIKELAEMPSIIEEVLKSNEQIADLARTFTYARNFLYLGRGYSYPVALEGALKLKEISYIHAEGYPAAEMKHGPIALIDSDMPVVAIATHNGMYEKVRSNIQEIKARQGRVIALVSKGDTTISKIADAVIELPDMMECLEPLVATVPLQLLAYHIAVCKGKDVDQPRNLAKSVTVE
;
A
#
# COMPACT_ATOMS: atom_id res chain seq x y z
N MET A 1 8.64 -4.02 4.43
CA MET A 1 8.75 -2.60 4.02
C MET A 1 9.46 -1.82 5.11
N CYS A 2 10.32 -0.87 4.76
CA CYS A 2 11.09 -0.14 5.76
C CYS A 2 11.04 1.37 5.44
N GLY A 3 11.27 2.22 6.43
CA GLY A 3 11.37 3.67 6.25
C GLY A 3 12.83 4.12 6.20
N ILE A 4 13.20 4.95 5.24
CA ILE A 4 14.48 5.67 5.20
C ILE A 4 14.21 7.14 5.42
N VAL A 5 14.99 7.77 6.31
CA VAL A 5 15.03 9.22 6.49
C VAL A 5 16.48 9.66 6.52
N GLY A 6 16.80 10.80 5.92
CA GLY A 6 18.11 11.43 6.04
C GLY A 6 17.99 12.94 6.05
N TYR A 7 18.96 13.60 6.68
CA TYR A 7 19.07 15.05 6.70
C TYR A 7 20.53 15.47 6.68
N ILE A 8 20.84 16.48 5.88
CA ILE A 8 22.10 17.20 5.88
C ILE A 8 21.83 18.69 5.65
N GLY A 9 22.24 19.52 6.59
CA GLY A 9 22.05 20.97 6.49
C GLY A 9 22.71 21.71 7.65
N THR A 10 22.55 23.04 7.68
CA THR A 10 23.06 23.89 8.77
C THR A 10 21.96 24.57 9.58
N LYS A 11 20.71 24.50 9.12
CA LYS A 11 19.57 25.23 9.70
C LYS A 11 18.97 24.52 10.92
N HIS A 12 19.02 23.20 10.93
CA HIS A 12 18.39 22.38 11.94
C HIS A 12 19.36 21.36 12.54
N GLU A 13 19.07 20.93 13.76
CA GLU A 13 19.67 19.70 14.29
C GLU A 13 18.99 18.51 13.61
N ALA A 14 19.76 17.49 13.26
CA ALA A 14 19.29 16.36 12.47
C ALA A 14 18.29 15.49 13.25
N TYR A 15 18.56 15.24 14.53
CA TYR A 15 17.80 14.28 15.32
C TYR A 15 16.27 14.54 15.33
N PRO A 16 15.76 15.76 15.62
CA PRO A 16 14.32 16.02 15.58
C PRO A 16 13.68 15.79 14.21
N ILE A 17 14.37 16.13 13.12
CA ILE A 17 13.91 15.91 11.74
C ILE A 17 13.80 14.41 11.47
N LEU A 18 14.86 13.67 11.84
CA LEU A 18 14.92 12.23 11.62
C LEU A 18 13.82 11.50 12.39
N ILE A 19 13.63 11.79 13.68
CA ILE A 19 12.57 11.19 14.51
C ILE A 19 11.19 11.51 13.94
N LYS A 20 10.91 12.77 13.61
CA LYS A 20 9.62 13.15 13.02
C LYS A 20 9.37 12.47 11.68
N GLY A 21 10.41 12.34 10.86
CA GLY A 21 10.36 11.58 9.61
C GLY A 21 10.07 10.10 9.85
N LEU A 22 10.69 9.48 10.86
CA LEU A 22 10.42 8.09 11.22
C LEU A 22 8.99 7.89 11.71
N GLN A 23 8.46 8.79 12.54
CA GLN A 23 7.07 8.74 12.99
C GLN A 23 6.10 8.76 11.80
N ARG A 24 6.40 9.54 10.76
CA ARG A 24 5.62 9.56 9.51
C ARG A 24 5.76 8.29 8.69
N LEU A 25 6.88 7.59 8.78
CA LEU A 25 7.14 6.34 8.04
C LEU A 25 6.88 5.08 8.86
N GLU A 26 6.44 5.18 10.11
CA GLU A 26 6.26 4.05 11.02
C GLU A 26 5.18 3.07 10.50
N TYR A 27 4.23 3.55 9.71
CA TYR A 27 3.24 2.70 9.01
C TYR A 27 3.88 1.71 8.01
N ARG A 28 5.13 1.94 7.61
CA ARG A 28 5.86 1.04 6.71
C ARG A 28 6.54 -0.10 7.44
N GLY A 29 6.96 0.09 8.68
CA GLY A 29 7.67 -0.88 9.51
C GLY A 29 7.85 -0.38 10.93
N TYR A 30 7.68 -1.27 11.90
CA TYR A 30 7.62 -0.95 13.33
C TYR A 30 8.21 -2.07 14.21
N ASP A 31 9.02 -2.97 13.62
CA ASP A 31 9.69 -4.06 14.37
C ASP A 31 10.89 -3.53 15.17
N SER A 32 11.57 -2.52 14.63
CA SER A 32 12.72 -1.86 15.23
C SER A 32 12.98 -0.52 14.54
N ALA A 33 13.66 0.40 15.23
CA ALA A 33 14.05 1.69 14.70
C ALA A 33 15.48 2.08 15.13
N GLY A 34 16.11 2.97 14.37
CA GLY A 34 17.41 3.52 14.75
C GLY A 34 17.81 4.76 13.97
N VAL A 35 18.86 5.41 14.46
CA VAL A 35 19.43 6.65 13.92
C VAL A 35 20.95 6.61 13.97
N ALA A 36 21.59 7.20 12.97
CA ALA A 36 23.01 7.52 12.95
C ALA A 36 23.17 9.03 12.81
N LEU A 37 24.00 9.62 13.66
CA LEU A 37 24.29 11.05 13.69
C LEU A 37 25.80 11.28 13.64
N ILE A 38 26.21 12.33 12.94
CA ILE A 38 27.56 12.87 13.08
C ILE A 38 27.47 14.09 14.00
N ASN A 39 28.04 13.99 15.19
CA ASN A 39 28.02 15.07 16.18
C ASN A 39 29.00 16.19 15.81
N LYS A 40 28.96 17.29 16.57
CA LYS A 40 29.85 18.45 16.39
C LYS A 40 31.34 18.10 16.56
N GLY A 41 31.64 17.02 17.29
CA GLY A 41 32.98 16.45 17.45
C GLY A 41 33.45 15.58 16.29
N LYS A 42 32.66 15.44 15.21
CA LYS A 42 32.88 14.54 14.08
C LYS A 42 32.90 13.05 14.46
N GLU A 43 32.25 12.69 15.55
CA GLU A 43 32.03 11.30 15.93
C GLU A 43 30.72 10.81 15.31
N LEU A 44 30.76 9.57 14.80
CA LEU A 44 29.59 8.91 14.23
C LEU A 44 28.95 8.02 15.29
N ASN A 45 27.78 8.43 15.77
CA ASN A 45 27.00 7.76 16.79
C ASN A 45 25.83 7.01 16.16
N VAL A 46 25.63 5.74 16.53
CA VAL A 46 24.47 4.93 16.10
C VAL A 46 23.70 4.48 17.32
N TYR A 47 22.41 4.78 17.33
CA TYR A 47 21.45 4.41 18.36
C TYR A 47 20.34 3.60 17.73
N LYS A 48 20.02 2.45 18.32
CA LYS A 48 19.04 1.52 17.75
C LYS A 48 18.35 0.70 18.82
N THR A 49 17.07 0.45 18.63
CA THR A 49 16.24 -0.32 19.56
C THR A 49 15.27 -1.23 18.81
N LYS A 50 14.85 -2.31 19.47
CA LYS A 50 13.68 -3.09 19.06
C LYS A 50 12.42 -2.33 19.45
N GLY A 51 11.40 -2.36 18.60
CA GLY A 51 10.12 -1.70 18.85
C GLY A 51 9.87 -0.50 17.94
N LYS A 52 8.92 0.33 18.38
CA LYS A 52 8.40 1.50 17.68
C LYS A 52 9.36 2.70 17.80
N VAL A 53 9.06 3.78 17.08
CA VAL A 53 9.88 5.01 17.11
C VAL A 53 9.90 5.65 18.50
N ALA A 54 8.80 5.54 19.26
CA ALA A 54 8.73 6.02 20.64
C ALA A 54 9.77 5.33 21.55
N ASP A 55 10.03 4.04 21.35
CA ASP A 55 11.06 3.31 22.10
C ASP A 55 12.46 3.84 21.77
N LEU A 56 12.69 4.29 20.53
CA LEU A 56 13.96 4.90 20.11
C LEU A 56 14.15 6.27 20.75
N GLU A 57 13.08 7.08 20.83
CA GLU A 57 13.09 8.37 21.50
C GLU A 57 13.44 8.24 22.98
N GLU A 58 12.82 7.27 23.68
CA GLU A 58 13.13 6.95 25.07
C GLU A 58 14.60 6.50 25.22
N TYR A 59 15.06 5.59 24.36
CA TYR A 59 16.44 5.10 24.37
C TYR A 59 17.49 6.20 24.14
N CYS A 60 17.16 7.22 23.35
CA CYS A 60 18.07 8.32 23.03
C CYS A 60 18.04 9.46 24.06
N SER A 61 17.16 9.41 25.07
CA SER A 61 16.93 10.52 26.01
C SER A 61 18.18 10.92 26.82
N ASP A 62 19.12 10.00 27.03
CA ASP A 62 20.37 10.19 27.76
C ASP A 62 21.62 10.15 26.84
N LYS A 63 21.44 10.19 25.51
CA LYS A 63 22.51 10.05 24.52
C LYS A 63 22.91 11.39 23.89
N ASP A 64 24.08 11.43 23.25
CA ASP A 64 24.51 12.57 22.45
C ASP A 64 23.80 12.58 21.09
N ILE A 65 22.68 13.31 21.06
CA ILE A 65 21.84 13.50 19.86
C ILE A 65 22.18 14.78 19.10
N THR A 66 23.34 15.40 19.35
CA THR A 66 23.75 16.62 18.65
C THR A 66 24.25 16.32 17.24
N GLY A 67 24.12 17.29 16.34
CA GLY A 67 24.65 17.21 14.98
C GLY A 67 23.62 17.60 13.93
N ASN A 68 24.13 17.93 12.75
CA ASN A 68 23.35 18.50 11.65
C ASN A 68 23.23 17.51 10.46
N ILE A 69 23.80 16.32 10.62
CA ILE A 69 23.91 15.32 9.57
C ILE A 69 23.56 13.97 10.17
N GLY A 70 22.63 13.27 9.54
CA GLY A 70 22.21 11.97 10.01
C GLY A 70 21.31 11.21 9.06
N ILE A 71 21.18 9.92 9.34
CA ILE A 71 20.30 8.99 8.65
C ILE A 71 19.54 8.17 9.69
N ALA A 72 18.31 7.79 9.40
CA ALA A 72 17.46 7.05 10.32
C ALA A 72 16.59 6.02 9.58
N HIS A 73 16.18 4.98 10.30
CA HIS A 73 15.49 3.85 9.71
C HIS A 73 14.39 3.30 10.61
N THR A 74 13.27 2.92 10.00
CA THR A 74 12.29 2.00 10.59
C THR A 74 12.30 0.68 9.82
N ARG A 75 12.27 -0.44 10.53
CA ARG A 75 12.50 -1.76 9.94
C ARG A 75 11.26 -2.65 10.00
N TRP A 76 11.09 -3.42 8.94
CA TRP A 76 10.29 -4.64 8.86
C TRP A 76 11.24 -5.80 8.60
N ALA A 77 11.34 -6.75 9.53
CA ALA A 77 12.34 -7.80 9.44
C ALA A 77 12.05 -8.78 8.28
N THR A 78 12.99 -8.92 7.34
CA THR A 78 13.00 -9.99 6.32
C THR A 78 14.05 -11.05 6.63
N HIS A 79 15.25 -10.62 7.06
CA HIS A 79 16.36 -11.48 7.50
C HIS A 79 16.74 -11.20 8.95
N GLY A 80 16.86 -12.23 9.77
CA GLY A 80 17.17 -12.07 11.20
C GLY A 80 15.98 -11.53 12.01
N GLU A 81 15.82 -12.03 13.23
CA GLU A 81 14.70 -11.65 14.09
C GLU A 81 14.69 -10.15 14.43
N PRO A 82 13.52 -9.55 14.71
CA PRO A 82 13.43 -8.22 15.30
C PRO A 82 14.24 -8.11 16.60
N SER A 83 15.36 -7.38 16.55
CA SER A 83 16.27 -7.15 17.67
C SER A 83 17.03 -5.83 17.49
N SER A 84 17.53 -5.24 18.58
CA SER A 84 18.41 -4.06 18.48
C SER A 84 19.70 -4.38 17.70
N LEU A 85 20.15 -5.63 17.68
CA LEU A 85 21.32 -6.04 16.91
C LEU A 85 21.07 -5.98 15.40
N ASN A 86 19.92 -6.48 14.95
CA ASN A 86 19.50 -6.51 13.54
C ASN A 86 18.86 -5.19 13.07
N ALA A 87 18.55 -4.26 13.98
CA ALA A 87 18.06 -2.93 13.64
C ALA A 87 19.13 -2.12 12.89
N HIS A 88 18.67 -1.34 11.92
CA HIS A 88 19.49 -0.37 11.20
C HIS A 88 19.53 0.95 12.00
N PRO A 89 20.56 1.80 11.82
CA PRO A 89 21.73 1.66 10.93
C PRO A 89 22.75 0.58 11.34
N HIS A 90 23.51 0.06 10.36
CA HIS A 90 24.64 -0.85 10.59
C HIS A 90 25.98 -0.11 10.46
N TYR A 91 26.89 -0.38 11.39
CA TYR A 91 28.29 0.07 11.31
C TYR A 91 29.13 -0.83 10.41
N SER A 92 30.15 -0.25 9.77
CA SER A 92 31.32 -1.03 9.36
C SER A 92 32.15 -1.49 10.57
N GLN A 93 33.00 -2.51 10.40
CA GLN A 93 33.88 -3.00 11.47
C GLN A 93 34.81 -1.88 11.99
N SER A 94 35.23 -0.97 11.11
CA SER A 94 36.05 0.19 11.46
C SER A 94 35.27 1.30 12.20
N LYS A 95 33.94 1.22 12.23
CA LYS A 95 33.02 2.28 12.68
C LYS A 95 33.29 3.61 11.98
N ASN A 96 33.77 3.58 10.75
CA ASN A 96 33.91 4.77 9.91
C ASN A 96 32.62 5.04 9.13
N LEU A 97 31.93 3.96 8.75
CA LEU A 97 30.70 4.02 7.95
C LEU A 97 29.49 3.61 8.77
N ALA A 98 28.35 4.24 8.48
CA ALA A 98 27.03 3.75 8.87
C ALA A 98 26.12 3.69 7.63
N ILE A 99 25.34 2.62 7.50
CA ILE A 99 24.39 2.42 6.39
C ILE A 99 22.98 2.17 6.91
N ILE A 100 21.99 2.65 6.16
CA ILE A 100 20.60 2.16 6.22
C ILE A 100 20.21 1.60 4.85
N HIS A 101 19.31 0.63 4.85
CA HIS A 101 18.95 -0.13 3.66
C HIS A 101 17.47 -0.53 3.68
N ASN A 102 16.80 -0.33 2.55
CA ASN A 102 15.51 -0.93 2.21
C ASN A 102 15.71 -1.84 1.01
N GLY A 103 15.27 -3.09 1.10
CA GLY A 103 15.41 -4.06 0.01
C GLY A 103 16.00 -5.37 0.50
N ILE A 104 16.60 -6.12 -0.42
CA ILE A 104 17.23 -7.41 -0.19
C ILE A 104 18.48 -7.53 -1.07
N ILE A 105 19.60 -7.88 -0.45
CA ILE A 105 20.83 -8.26 -1.17
C ILE A 105 20.82 -9.78 -1.33
N GLU A 106 20.44 -10.29 -2.50
CA GLU A 106 20.20 -11.71 -2.74
C GLU A 106 21.49 -12.54 -2.64
N ASN A 107 22.63 -11.99 -3.10
CA ASN A 107 23.92 -12.66 -3.07
C ASN A 107 24.74 -12.35 -1.81
N TYR A 108 24.11 -11.92 -0.71
CA TYR A 108 24.80 -11.55 0.53
C TYR A 108 25.64 -12.70 1.11
N ALA A 109 25.18 -13.96 0.99
CA ALA A 109 25.88 -15.11 1.56
C ALA A 109 27.26 -15.33 0.93
N GLU A 110 27.36 -15.20 -0.40
CA GLU A 110 28.62 -15.31 -1.15
C GLU A 110 29.58 -14.16 -0.78
N ILE A 111 29.07 -12.93 -0.75
CA ILE A 111 29.85 -11.75 -0.38
C ILE A 111 30.36 -11.88 1.07
N LYS A 112 29.50 -12.31 2.00
CA LYS A 112 29.84 -12.51 3.42
C LYS A 112 30.96 -13.53 3.57
N HIS A 113 30.85 -14.67 2.89
CA HIS A 113 31.90 -15.70 2.90
C HIS A 113 33.24 -15.15 2.42
N ASN A 114 33.26 -14.49 1.26
CA ASN A 114 34.46 -13.88 0.69
C ASN A 114 35.11 -12.83 1.61
N LEU A 115 34.31 -12.06 2.35
CA LEU A 115 34.80 -11.07 3.32
C LEU A 115 35.33 -11.72 4.61
N MET A 116 34.69 -12.80 5.08
CA MET A 116 35.17 -13.57 6.23
C MET A 116 36.54 -14.21 5.97
N GLU A 117 36.76 -14.75 4.77
CA GLU A 117 38.09 -15.26 4.36
C GLU A 117 39.17 -14.17 4.36
N LYS A 118 38.77 -12.91 4.21
CA LYS A 118 39.65 -11.73 4.27
C LYS A 118 39.78 -11.14 5.68
N GLY A 119 39.23 -11.81 6.70
CA GLY A 119 39.36 -11.46 8.11
C GLY A 119 38.31 -10.48 8.64
N MET A 120 37.24 -10.21 7.89
CA MET A 120 36.12 -9.38 8.38
C MET A 120 35.22 -10.14 9.33
N ILE A 121 34.70 -9.45 10.36
CA ILE A 121 33.81 -10.00 11.38
C ILE A 121 32.42 -9.38 11.23
N PHE A 122 31.39 -10.22 11.34
CA PHE A 122 29.98 -9.84 11.26
C PHE A 122 29.32 -9.99 12.62
N GLN A 123 28.49 -9.03 12.99
CA GLN A 123 27.77 -8.99 14.27
C GLN A 123 26.27 -9.27 14.10
N SER A 124 25.70 -9.06 12.93
CA SER A 124 24.28 -9.30 12.65
C SER A 124 24.06 -10.41 11.63
N GLU A 125 22.79 -10.80 11.52
CA GLU A 125 22.31 -11.77 10.54
C GLU A 125 21.81 -11.10 9.26
N THR A 126 21.90 -9.76 9.19
CA THR A 126 21.34 -8.97 8.12
C THR A 126 22.27 -8.92 6.90
N ASP A 127 21.66 -8.97 5.73
CA ASP A 127 22.27 -8.70 4.43
C ASP A 127 22.84 -7.27 4.35
N THR A 128 22.22 -6.31 5.04
CA THR A 128 22.69 -4.92 5.14
C THR A 128 24.08 -4.79 5.75
N GLU A 129 24.43 -5.58 6.78
CA GLU A 129 25.78 -5.53 7.36
C GLU A 129 26.83 -5.97 6.33
N VAL A 130 26.51 -6.96 5.51
CA VAL A 130 27.39 -7.42 4.42
C VAL A 130 27.74 -6.29 3.47
N LEU A 131 26.76 -5.46 3.12
CA LEU A 131 26.97 -4.33 2.20
C LEU A 131 27.89 -3.25 2.79
N VAL A 132 27.71 -2.85 4.06
CA VAL A 132 28.59 -1.82 4.66
C VAL A 132 30.02 -2.32 4.85
N GLN A 133 30.20 -3.61 5.18
CA GLN A 133 31.54 -4.19 5.26
C GLN A 133 32.20 -4.27 3.89
N LEU A 134 31.45 -4.60 2.82
CA LEU A 134 31.97 -4.60 1.45
C LEU A 134 32.44 -3.20 1.02
N ILE A 135 31.64 -2.18 1.28
CA ILE A 135 31.98 -0.78 0.95
C ILE A 135 33.24 -0.34 1.71
N ASP A 136 33.29 -0.55 3.03
CA ASP A 136 34.45 -0.18 3.85
C ASP A 136 35.73 -0.91 3.43
N TYR A 137 35.60 -2.21 3.11
CA TYR A 137 36.71 -3.02 2.60
C TYR A 137 37.26 -2.46 1.29
N ILE A 138 36.39 -2.18 0.31
CA ILE A 138 36.79 -1.65 -1.00
C ILE A 138 37.43 -0.28 -0.84
N GLN A 139 36.79 0.62 -0.09
CA GLN A 139 37.26 1.98 0.13
C GLN A 139 38.67 1.99 0.72
N THR A 140 38.90 1.17 1.75
CA THR A 140 40.18 1.11 2.46
C THR A 140 41.26 0.41 1.63
N LYS A 141 40.94 -0.71 0.98
CA LYS A 141 41.94 -1.48 0.21
C LYS A 141 42.38 -0.78 -1.06
N LYS A 142 41.49 -0.03 -1.72
CA LYS A 142 41.79 0.67 -2.98
C LYS A 142 42.06 2.17 -2.79
N ASN A 143 41.96 2.68 -1.56
CA ASN A 143 42.10 4.11 -1.23
C ASN A 143 41.21 5.01 -2.11
N LEU A 144 39.92 4.67 -2.16
CA LEU A 144 38.92 5.34 -2.99
C LEU A 144 38.08 6.34 -2.18
N SER A 145 37.44 7.27 -2.86
CA SER A 145 36.36 8.07 -2.27
C SER A 145 35.16 7.18 -1.89
N LEU A 146 34.27 7.70 -1.04
CA LEU A 146 33.05 6.97 -0.66
C LEU A 146 32.18 6.65 -1.87
N LEU A 147 32.00 7.60 -2.78
CA LEU A 147 31.20 7.43 -4.00
C LEU A 147 31.74 6.28 -4.86
N GLU A 148 33.04 6.27 -5.14
CA GLU A 148 33.69 5.21 -5.93
C GLU A 148 33.56 3.85 -5.23
N ALA A 149 33.77 3.79 -3.91
CA ALA A 149 33.63 2.55 -3.15
C ALA A 149 32.20 2.00 -3.21
N VAL A 150 31.19 2.88 -3.11
CA VAL A 150 29.78 2.52 -3.28
C VAL A 150 29.54 1.99 -4.70
N GLN A 151 30.00 2.69 -5.74
CA GLN A 151 29.87 2.22 -7.13
C GLN A 151 30.47 0.82 -7.30
N PHE A 152 31.71 0.59 -6.84
CA PHE A 152 32.36 -0.72 -6.92
C PHE A 152 31.64 -1.83 -6.13
N ALA A 153 31.08 -1.50 -4.97
CA ALA A 153 30.29 -2.45 -4.18
C ALA A 153 29.00 -2.82 -4.92
N LEU A 154 28.28 -1.83 -5.44
CA LEU A 154 26.99 -2.04 -6.11
C LEU A 154 27.13 -2.82 -7.43
N HIS A 155 28.28 -2.80 -8.10
CA HIS A 155 28.54 -3.66 -9.26
C HIS A 155 28.57 -5.16 -8.91
N GLN A 156 28.85 -5.50 -7.66
CA GLN A 156 28.92 -6.89 -7.18
C GLN A 156 27.60 -7.35 -6.53
N VAL A 157 26.65 -6.44 -6.33
CA VAL A 157 25.41 -6.68 -5.59
C VAL A 157 24.30 -7.13 -6.55
N ILE A 158 23.63 -8.21 -6.19
CA ILE A 158 22.42 -8.71 -6.84
C ILE A 158 21.24 -8.50 -5.87
N GLY A 159 20.11 -8.06 -6.41
CA GLY A 159 18.90 -7.75 -5.64
C GLY A 159 18.44 -6.30 -5.80
N ALA A 160 17.55 -5.91 -4.90
CA ALA A 160 16.89 -4.61 -4.83
C ALA A 160 17.37 -3.84 -3.60
N TYR A 161 17.66 -2.55 -3.74
CA TYR A 161 18.12 -1.73 -2.63
C TYR A 161 17.76 -0.25 -2.78
N ALA A 162 17.48 0.40 -1.66
CA ALA A 162 17.62 1.83 -1.47
C ALA A 162 18.49 2.01 -0.23
N ILE A 163 19.61 2.71 -0.37
CA ILE A 163 20.60 2.85 0.70
C ILE A 163 20.93 4.31 0.95
N ALA A 164 21.30 4.62 2.20
CA ALA A 164 21.93 5.89 2.55
C ALA A 164 23.12 5.61 3.47
N ILE A 165 24.25 6.29 3.23
CA ILE A 165 25.53 6.01 3.87
C ILE A 165 26.13 7.31 4.40
N LEU A 166 26.64 7.23 5.63
CA LEU A 166 27.48 8.25 6.27
C LEU A 166 28.92 7.75 6.37
N ASP A 167 29.89 8.66 6.24
CA ASP A 167 31.30 8.40 6.50
C ASP A 167 31.88 9.48 7.42
N LYS A 168 32.31 9.11 8.63
CA LYS A 168 32.84 10.09 9.60
C LYS A 168 34.11 10.81 9.11
N ARG A 169 34.82 10.23 8.14
CA ARG A 169 36.01 10.86 7.53
C ARG A 169 35.61 11.99 6.58
N ASN A 170 34.40 11.94 6.03
CA ASN A 170 33.82 12.93 5.13
C ASN A 170 32.44 13.35 5.68
N PRO A 171 32.40 14.06 6.82
CA PRO A 171 31.17 14.26 7.57
C PRO A 171 30.14 15.10 6.79
N ASP A 172 30.57 15.92 5.84
CA ASP A 172 29.74 16.87 5.10
C ASP A 172 29.03 16.26 3.88
N THR A 173 28.83 14.94 3.84
CA THR A 173 28.24 14.24 2.69
C THR A 173 27.37 13.05 3.08
N ILE A 174 26.20 12.93 2.45
CA ILE A 174 25.39 11.71 2.43
C ILE A 174 25.41 11.15 1.01
N ILE A 175 25.75 9.87 0.88
CA ILE A 175 25.62 9.12 -0.39
C ILE A 175 24.37 8.26 -0.29
N ALA A 176 23.49 8.36 -1.28
CA ALA A 176 22.29 7.54 -1.36
C ALA A 176 22.18 6.89 -2.73
N ALA A 177 21.79 5.61 -2.80
CA ALA A 177 21.71 4.88 -4.06
C ALA A 177 20.43 4.05 -4.13
N ARG A 178 19.90 3.88 -5.34
CA ARG A 178 18.61 3.25 -5.60
C ARG A 178 18.70 2.19 -6.69
N LYS A 179 18.03 1.06 -6.47
CA LYS A 179 17.66 0.04 -7.45
C LYS A 179 16.39 -0.67 -6.97
N GLN A 180 15.27 -0.53 -7.66
CA GLN A 180 13.97 -1.17 -7.42
C GLN A 180 13.25 -0.82 -6.10
N SER A 181 13.94 -0.35 -5.06
CA SER A 181 13.31 0.22 -3.85
C SER A 181 13.17 1.74 -3.97
N PRO A 182 12.05 2.36 -3.55
CA PRO A 182 11.83 3.79 -3.74
C PRO A 182 12.74 4.65 -2.86
N LEU A 183 13.20 5.77 -3.43
CA LEU A 183 14.04 6.76 -2.76
C LEU A 183 13.83 8.13 -3.38
N VAL A 184 13.64 9.15 -2.53
CA VAL A 184 13.38 10.53 -2.93
C VAL A 184 14.26 11.49 -2.13
N VAL A 185 14.78 12.50 -2.82
CA VAL A 185 15.60 13.58 -2.24
C VAL A 185 14.79 14.87 -2.23
N GLY A 186 14.65 15.48 -1.06
CA GLY A 186 14.08 16.81 -0.89
C GLY A 186 15.16 17.88 -1.00
N ILE A 187 14.87 18.95 -1.73
CA ILE A 187 15.79 20.07 -1.94
C ILE A 187 15.28 21.26 -1.13
N GLY A 188 15.98 21.58 -0.04
CA GLY A 188 15.77 22.79 0.74
C GLY A 188 16.70 23.93 0.30
N ASP A 189 16.70 25.02 1.05
CA ASP A 189 17.62 26.13 0.83
C ASP A 189 18.93 25.85 1.60
N GLY A 190 19.93 25.31 0.90
CA GLY A 190 21.24 24.94 1.44
C GLY A 190 21.27 23.64 2.26
N GLU A 191 20.22 22.83 2.16
CA GLU A 191 20.05 21.57 2.88
C GLU A 191 19.33 20.51 2.04
N PHE A 192 19.58 19.25 2.36
CA PHE A 192 18.94 18.11 1.70
C PHE A 192 18.22 17.23 2.71
N PHE A 193 17.08 16.72 2.28
CA PHE A 193 16.29 15.72 2.97
C PHE A 193 16.29 14.45 2.13
N LEU A 194 16.23 13.29 2.79
CA LEU A 194 16.13 12.01 2.13
C LEU A 194 14.95 11.24 2.73
N GLY A 195 14.17 10.59 1.89
CA GLY A 195 13.02 9.80 2.29
C GLY A 195 12.85 8.57 1.41
N SER A 196 12.32 7.48 1.95
CA SER A 196 11.77 6.39 1.11
C SER A 196 10.44 6.79 0.43
N ASP A 197 9.80 7.86 0.90
CA ASP A 197 8.73 8.59 0.23
C ASP A 197 8.77 10.08 0.62
N ALA A 198 7.87 10.89 0.06
CA ALA A 198 7.87 12.34 0.24
C ALA A 198 7.30 12.81 1.60
N SER A 199 6.57 11.97 2.35
CA SER A 199 5.93 12.37 3.62
C SER A 199 6.88 12.90 4.71
N PRO A 200 8.10 12.36 4.93
CA PRO A 200 9.07 12.98 5.85
C PRO A 200 9.61 14.33 5.37
N ILE A 201 9.46 14.66 4.08
CA ILE A 201 10.10 15.82 3.43
C ILE A 201 9.16 17.03 3.36
N VAL A 202 7.86 16.80 3.12
CA VAL A 202 6.88 17.84 2.75
C VAL A 202 6.66 18.97 3.77
N GLU A 203 7.07 18.79 5.02
CA GLU A 203 7.04 19.88 6.01
C GLU A 203 8.17 20.91 5.78
N TYR A 204 9.27 20.48 5.19
CA TYR A 204 10.48 21.27 5.04
C TYR A 204 10.66 21.81 3.62
N THR A 205 10.22 21.06 2.61
CA THR A 205 10.26 21.48 1.21
C THR A 205 9.22 20.73 0.38
N ASP A 206 8.65 21.41 -0.61
CA ASP A 206 7.78 20.83 -1.63
C ASP A 206 8.56 20.37 -2.87
N LYS A 207 9.84 20.73 -2.98
CA LYS A 207 10.71 20.36 -4.11
C LYS A 207 11.41 19.03 -3.87
N VAL A 208 11.12 18.05 -4.72
CA VAL A 208 11.70 16.72 -4.61
C VAL A 208 12.26 16.20 -5.93
N VAL A 209 13.24 15.31 -5.83
CA VAL A 209 13.80 14.52 -6.92
C VAL A 209 13.59 13.04 -6.60
N TYR A 210 12.81 12.36 -7.43
CA TYR A 210 12.69 10.89 -7.37
C TYR A 210 13.88 10.28 -8.11
N LEU A 211 14.66 9.43 -7.43
CA LEU A 211 15.79 8.76 -8.06
C LEU A 211 15.30 7.62 -8.94
N ASP A 212 15.88 7.40 -10.11
CA ASP A 212 15.62 6.23 -10.94
C ASP A 212 16.54 5.06 -10.55
N ASP A 213 16.27 3.88 -11.11
CA ASP A 213 17.08 2.70 -10.87
C ASP A 213 18.50 2.86 -11.40
N GLY A 214 19.48 2.56 -10.54
CA GLY A 214 20.90 2.76 -10.83
C GLY A 214 21.42 4.15 -10.47
N ASN A 215 20.56 5.09 -10.06
CA ASN A 215 20.98 6.43 -9.66
C ASN A 215 21.62 6.43 -8.26
N ILE A 216 22.63 7.28 -8.12
CA ILE A 216 23.34 7.58 -6.90
C ILE A 216 23.30 9.09 -6.68
N ALA A 217 22.64 9.52 -5.61
CA ALA A 217 22.62 10.91 -5.16
C ALA A 217 23.79 11.20 -4.23
N VAL A 218 24.48 12.30 -4.50
CA VAL A 218 25.54 12.87 -3.68
C VAL A 218 25.01 14.17 -3.09
N MET A 219 24.63 14.11 -1.81
CA MET A 219 24.15 15.27 -1.07
C MET A 219 25.30 15.82 -0.24
N LYS A 220 25.94 16.88 -0.72
CA LYS A 220 27.09 17.50 -0.06
C LYS A 220 26.75 18.91 0.41
N LEU A 221 27.14 19.23 1.64
CA LEU A 221 26.82 20.50 2.25
C LEU A 221 27.43 21.67 1.45
N GLY A 222 26.59 22.64 1.07
CA GLY A 222 27.02 23.83 0.32
C GLY A 222 27.15 23.62 -1.19
N GLU A 223 26.82 22.44 -1.72
CA GLU A 223 26.79 22.15 -3.16
C GLU A 223 25.36 21.83 -3.62
N GLU A 224 25.08 21.96 -4.92
CA GLU A 224 23.82 21.51 -5.50
C GLU A 224 23.72 19.98 -5.51
N LEU A 225 22.49 19.44 -5.60
CA LEU A 225 22.29 18.00 -5.67
C LEU A 225 22.96 17.44 -6.92
N LYS A 226 23.94 16.55 -6.73
CA LYS A 226 24.54 15.80 -7.83
C LYS A 226 23.95 14.39 -7.88
N VAL A 227 23.52 13.96 -9.07
CA VAL A 227 23.08 12.59 -9.33
C VAL A 227 23.99 11.98 -10.39
N VAL A 228 24.50 10.78 -10.11
CA VAL A 228 25.32 10.01 -11.05
C VAL A 228 24.79 8.60 -11.19
N ASN A 229 25.18 7.88 -12.24
CA ASN A 229 24.95 6.44 -12.32
C ASN A 229 26.12 5.65 -11.73
N ILE A 230 26.01 4.31 -11.80
CA ILE A 230 27.04 3.40 -11.31
C ILE A 230 28.39 3.51 -12.05
N LEU A 231 28.37 4.01 -13.29
CA LEU A 231 29.55 4.27 -14.13
C LEU A 231 30.14 5.67 -13.90
N ASN A 232 29.62 6.42 -12.92
CA ASN A 232 30.01 7.78 -12.58
C ASN A 232 29.68 8.83 -13.65
N GLU A 233 28.72 8.55 -14.51
CA GLU A 233 28.18 9.53 -15.47
C GLU A 233 27.16 10.42 -14.77
N GLU A 234 27.28 11.73 -14.97
CA GLU A 234 26.39 12.72 -14.37
C GLU A 234 25.02 12.73 -15.06
N LEU A 235 23.96 12.76 -14.26
CA LEU A 235 22.57 12.73 -14.70
C LEU A 235 21.88 14.03 -14.30
N SER A 236 20.91 14.47 -15.11
CA SER A 236 20.10 15.65 -14.83
C SER A 236 18.72 15.24 -14.31
N PRO A 237 18.51 15.16 -12.98
CA PRO A 237 17.22 14.79 -12.42
C PRO A 237 16.18 15.90 -12.60
N GLU A 238 14.92 15.50 -12.77
CA GLU A 238 13.79 16.44 -12.80
C GLU A 238 13.35 16.79 -11.37
N VAL A 239 13.36 18.08 -11.03
CA VAL A 239 12.79 18.58 -9.77
C VAL A 239 11.28 18.72 -9.93
N ARG A 240 10.52 18.08 -9.04
CA ARG A 240 9.06 18.11 -9.02
C ARG A 240 8.55 18.78 -7.75
N THR A 241 7.42 19.48 -7.86
CA THR A 241 6.69 20.02 -6.72
C THR A 241 5.66 19.01 -6.23
N VAL A 242 5.68 18.69 -4.94
CA VAL A 242 4.76 17.74 -4.30
C VAL A 242 3.68 18.51 -3.56
N ASP A 243 2.43 18.26 -3.93
CA ASP A 243 1.25 18.80 -3.26
C ASP A 243 0.69 17.75 -2.28
N ILE A 244 1.28 17.66 -1.09
CA ILE A 244 0.79 16.82 0.01
C ILE A 244 0.33 17.72 1.15
N ASN A 245 -0.95 17.63 1.50
CA ASN A 245 -1.51 18.34 2.64
C ASN A 245 -1.21 17.56 3.94
N LEU A 246 -0.47 18.18 4.86
CA LEU A 246 -0.10 17.59 6.16
C LEU A 246 -1.32 17.11 6.98
N GLY A 247 -2.48 17.77 6.88
CA GLY A 247 -3.69 17.33 7.58
C GLY A 247 -4.23 15.97 7.12
N GLU A 248 -3.88 15.52 5.92
CA GLU A 248 -4.29 14.21 5.41
C GLU A 248 -3.56 13.05 6.10
N ILE A 249 -2.34 13.29 6.60
CA ILE A 249 -1.49 12.29 7.25
C ILE A 249 -1.59 12.30 8.79
N GLU A 250 -2.48 13.12 9.37
CA GLU A 250 -2.76 13.17 10.81
C GLU A 250 -4.06 12.47 11.17
N LYS A 251 -4.28 12.09 12.44
CA LYS A 251 -5.55 11.42 12.84
C LYS A 251 -6.77 12.33 12.87
N GLY A 252 -6.59 13.66 12.93
CA GLY A 252 -7.68 14.62 12.79
C GLY A 252 -8.84 14.45 13.79
N GLY A 253 -8.54 14.08 15.04
CA GLY A 253 -9.55 13.86 16.08
C GLY A 253 -10.12 12.44 16.17
N PHE A 254 -9.80 11.55 15.22
CA PHE A 254 -10.13 10.13 15.32
C PHE A 254 -9.12 9.38 16.20
N PRO A 255 -9.53 8.29 16.88
CA PRO A 255 -8.61 7.47 17.68
C PRO A 255 -7.59 6.71 16.82
N HIS A 256 -7.99 6.33 15.61
CA HIS A 256 -7.21 5.49 14.68
C HIS A 256 -7.29 6.04 13.26
N PHE A 257 -6.22 5.85 12.48
CA PHE A 257 -6.20 6.20 11.05
C PHE A 257 -7.25 5.41 10.28
N MET A 258 -7.40 4.11 10.55
CA MET A 258 -8.40 3.29 9.86
C MET A 258 -9.82 3.86 10.01
N LEU A 259 -10.20 4.33 11.21
CA LEU A 259 -11.53 4.93 11.41
C LEU A 259 -11.66 6.27 10.67
N LYS A 260 -10.65 7.14 10.75
CA LYS A 260 -10.60 8.38 9.96
C LYS A 260 -10.81 8.10 8.48
N GLU A 261 -10.11 7.10 7.96
CA GLU A 261 -10.10 6.74 6.54
C GLU A 261 -11.44 6.15 6.09
N ILE A 262 -12.10 5.34 6.92
CA ILE A 262 -13.47 4.87 6.68
C ILE A 262 -14.44 6.06 6.55
N PHE A 263 -14.35 7.03 7.48
CA PHE A 263 -15.19 8.23 7.48
C PHE A 263 -14.83 9.24 6.38
N ALA A 264 -13.61 9.18 5.83
CA ALA A 264 -13.17 10.03 4.73
C ALA A 264 -13.69 9.57 3.35
N GLN A 265 -14.26 8.37 3.23
CA GLN A 265 -14.69 7.79 1.96
C GLN A 265 -15.63 8.68 1.13
N PRO A 266 -16.64 9.37 1.68
CA PRO A 266 -17.50 10.26 0.90
C PRO A 266 -16.70 11.33 0.13
N GLU A 267 -15.79 12.01 0.82
CA GLU A 267 -14.96 13.05 0.22
C GLU A 267 -13.95 12.46 -0.77
N CYS A 268 -13.41 11.29 -0.45
CA CYS A 268 -12.52 10.55 -1.35
C CYS A 268 -13.23 10.19 -2.67
N LEU A 269 -14.49 9.74 -2.63
CA LEU A 269 -15.26 9.44 -3.84
C LEU A 269 -15.56 10.71 -4.65
N LYS A 270 -15.88 11.84 -4.01
CA LYS A 270 -16.01 13.14 -4.70
C LYS A 270 -14.72 13.49 -5.45
N ASN A 271 -13.56 13.34 -4.79
CA ASN A 271 -12.25 13.57 -5.41
C ASN A 271 -11.94 12.59 -6.55
N CYS A 272 -12.30 11.31 -6.41
CA CYS A 272 -12.16 10.32 -7.47
C CYS A 272 -12.90 10.73 -8.74
N MET A 273 -14.12 11.28 -8.60
CA MET A 273 -14.99 11.67 -9.70
C MET A 273 -14.69 13.05 -10.28
N ARG A 274 -14.02 13.93 -9.51
CA ARG A 274 -13.74 15.31 -9.90
C ARG A 274 -12.99 15.37 -11.23
N GLY A 275 -13.56 16.11 -12.18
CA GLY A 275 -13.01 16.25 -13.53
C GLY A 275 -13.18 15.03 -14.44
N ARG A 276 -13.81 13.95 -13.96
CA ARG A 276 -14.09 12.72 -14.72
C ARG A 276 -15.58 12.52 -14.98
N VAL A 277 -16.42 12.84 -14.00
CA VAL A 277 -17.87 12.85 -14.16
C VAL A 277 -18.32 14.25 -14.55
N HIS A 278 -19.10 14.37 -15.61
CA HIS A 278 -19.63 15.66 -16.04
C HIS A 278 -20.61 16.23 -15.00
N PRO A 279 -20.62 17.55 -14.74
CA PRO A 279 -21.50 18.15 -13.73
C PRO A 279 -22.99 17.89 -13.95
N GLU A 280 -23.42 17.74 -15.21
CA GLU A 280 -24.80 17.40 -15.58
C GLU A 280 -25.07 15.89 -15.56
N HIS A 281 -24.11 15.08 -15.12
CA HIS A 281 -24.20 13.61 -15.04
C HIS A 281 -24.49 12.92 -16.38
N THR A 282 -24.06 13.54 -17.48
CA THR A 282 -24.31 13.08 -18.85
C THR A 282 -23.22 12.18 -19.41
N GLN A 283 -22.00 12.25 -18.86
CA GLN A 283 -20.85 11.51 -19.38
C GLN A 283 -19.76 11.30 -18.32
N VAL A 284 -18.99 10.23 -18.51
CA VAL A 284 -17.75 9.93 -17.81
C VAL A 284 -16.58 9.99 -18.80
N THR A 285 -15.57 10.76 -18.45
CA THR A 285 -14.37 10.97 -19.26
C THR A 285 -13.14 10.50 -18.51
N LEU A 286 -12.41 9.55 -19.09
CA LEU A 286 -11.09 9.14 -18.61
C LEU A 286 -10.04 9.49 -19.66
N ARG A 287 -9.00 10.22 -19.24
CA ARG A 287 -7.92 10.67 -20.13
C ARG A 287 -7.26 9.51 -20.86
N ALA A 288 -7.00 8.41 -20.14
CA ALA A 288 -6.45 7.19 -20.72
C ALA A 288 -7.29 6.62 -21.87
N LEU A 289 -8.63 6.72 -21.79
CA LEU A 289 -9.53 6.27 -22.87
C LEU A 289 -9.50 7.22 -24.08
N ILE A 290 -9.26 8.51 -23.87
CA ILE A 290 -9.08 9.48 -24.96
C ILE A 290 -7.77 9.21 -25.68
N ASP A 291 -6.67 9.15 -24.93
CA ASP A 291 -5.31 9.08 -25.50
C ASP A 291 -5.00 7.70 -26.11
N HIS A 292 -5.64 6.63 -25.61
CA HIS A 292 -5.40 5.25 -26.05
C HIS A 292 -6.68 4.52 -26.48
N ARG A 293 -7.63 5.25 -27.08
CA ARG A 293 -8.96 4.76 -27.48
C ARG A 293 -8.90 3.47 -28.28
N ASP A 294 -8.06 3.42 -29.32
CA ASP A 294 -8.01 2.27 -30.23
C ASP A 294 -7.47 1.00 -29.55
N LYS A 295 -6.51 1.13 -28.63
CA LYS A 295 -5.99 -0.01 -27.87
C LYS A 295 -7.05 -0.60 -26.95
N LEU A 296 -7.79 0.26 -26.25
CA LEU A 296 -8.80 -0.16 -25.27
C LEU A 296 -10.07 -0.70 -25.92
N LEU A 297 -10.54 -0.10 -27.02
CA LEU A 297 -11.74 -0.58 -27.72
C LEU A 297 -11.55 -1.91 -28.43
N ASN A 298 -10.36 -2.14 -28.97
CA ASN A 298 -9.99 -3.36 -29.69
C ASN A 298 -9.35 -4.42 -28.78
N ALA A 299 -9.37 -4.24 -27.45
CA ALA A 299 -8.89 -5.23 -26.51
C ALA A 299 -9.61 -6.57 -26.72
N LYS A 300 -8.84 -7.64 -26.98
CA LYS A 300 -9.38 -9.00 -27.18
C LYS A 300 -9.85 -9.60 -25.85
N ARG A 301 -9.14 -9.27 -24.77
CA ARG A 301 -9.45 -9.58 -23.38
C ARG A 301 -8.78 -8.56 -22.47
N ILE A 302 -9.27 -8.49 -21.25
CA ILE A 302 -8.66 -7.72 -20.17
C ILE A 302 -8.19 -8.69 -19.08
N ILE A 303 -6.98 -8.50 -18.58
CA ILE A 303 -6.43 -9.27 -17.46
C ILE A 303 -6.17 -8.28 -16.33
N ILE A 304 -6.77 -8.48 -15.17
CA ILE A 304 -6.56 -7.65 -13.98
C ILE A 304 -5.56 -8.39 -13.08
N VAL A 305 -4.45 -7.72 -12.74
CA VAL A 305 -3.42 -8.25 -11.83
C VAL A 305 -3.32 -7.37 -10.59
N ALA A 306 -3.42 -7.99 -9.41
CA ALA A 306 -3.38 -7.30 -8.12
C ALA A 306 -3.12 -8.28 -6.97
N CYS A 307 -2.96 -7.75 -5.76
CA CYS A 307 -2.83 -8.51 -4.52
C CYS A 307 -3.83 -8.04 -3.45
N GLY A 308 -4.27 -8.94 -2.58
CA GLY A 308 -5.11 -8.64 -1.40
C GLY A 308 -6.39 -7.86 -1.75
N THR A 309 -6.69 -6.79 -0.99
CA THR A 309 -7.84 -5.92 -1.20
C THR A 309 -7.95 -5.38 -2.64
N SER A 310 -6.83 -5.09 -3.32
CA SER A 310 -6.85 -4.61 -4.71
C SER A 310 -7.30 -5.70 -5.70
N TRP A 311 -7.09 -6.97 -5.37
CA TRP A 311 -7.59 -8.10 -6.14
C TRP A 311 -9.11 -8.28 -5.98
N HIS A 312 -9.65 -8.04 -4.78
CA HIS A 312 -11.12 -7.99 -4.58
C HIS A 312 -11.79 -6.88 -5.42
N ALA A 313 -11.16 -5.70 -5.50
CA ALA A 313 -11.65 -4.64 -6.38
C ALA A 313 -11.61 -5.08 -7.85
N GLY A 314 -10.56 -5.81 -8.25
CA GLY A 314 -10.45 -6.42 -9.58
C GLY A 314 -11.60 -7.40 -9.90
N LEU A 315 -12.05 -8.21 -8.94
CA LEU A 315 -13.21 -9.08 -9.15
C LEU A 315 -14.50 -8.31 -9.41
N ILE A 316 -14.70 -7.16 -8.76
CA ILE A 316 -15.84 -6.27 -9.02
C ILE A 316 -15.69 -5.64 -10.42
N GLY A 317 -14.49 -5.14 -10.74
CA GLY A 317 -14.17 -4.59 -12.06
C GLY A 317 -14.42 -5.58 -13.19
N LYS A 318 -14.08 -6.86 -13.00
CA LYS A 318 -14.40 -7.93 -13.94
C LYS A 318 -15.88 -7.98 -14.25
N GLN A 319 -16.74 -8.05 -13.24
CA GLN A 319 -18.19 -8.14 -13.44
C GLN A 319 -18.73 -6.90 -14.16
N LEU A 320 -18.28 -5.70 -13.76
CA LEU A 320 -18.66 -4.44 -14.41
C LEU A 320 -18.27 -4.41 -15.90
N ILE A 321 -17.04 -4.79 -16.23
CA ILE A 321 -16.54 -4.77 -17.60
C ILE A 321 -17.24 -5.85 -18.44
N GLU A 322 -17.42 -7.06 -17.92
CA GLU A 322 -18.10 -8.14 -18.65
C GLU A 322 -19.57 -7.79 -18.92
N GLU A 323 -20.26 -7.21 -17.93
CA GLU A 323 -21.66 -6.78 -18.03
C GLU A 323 -21.82 -5.66 -19.09
N TYR A 324 -21.09 -4.56 -18.92
CA TYR A 324 -21.29 -3.36 -19.74
C TYR A 324 -20.52 -3.35 -21.06
N CYS A 325 -19.32 -3.93 -21.12
CA CYS A 325 -18.44 -3.84 -22.30
C CYS A 325 -18.44 -5.12 -23.15
N ARG A 326 -18.92 -6.24 -22.60
CA ARG A 326 -18.91 -7.58 -23.25
C ARG A 326 -17.51 -8.03 -23.69
N ILE A 327 -16.49 -7.69 -22.90
CA ILE A 327 -15.09 -8.11 -23.10
C ILE A 327 -14.74 -9.18 -22.05
N PRO A 328 -14.13 -10.32 -22.41
CA PRO A 328 -13.70 -11.33 -21.45
C PRO A 328 -12.70 -10.75 -20.45
N VAL A 329 -12.92 -11.00 -19.14
CA VAL A 329 -12.00 -10.55 -18.09
C VAL A 329 -11.50 -11.69 -17.21
N GLN A 330 -10.19 -11.71 -17.00
CA GLN A 330 -9.52 -12.57 -16.02
C GLN A 330 -9.00 -11.71 -14.86
N VAL A 331 -9.02 -12.25 -13.65
CA VAL A 331 -8.46 -11.59 -12.47
C VAL A 331 -7.52 -12.58 -11.82
N GLU A 332 -6.25 -12.23 -11.75
CA GLU A 332 -5.17 -13.11 -11.30
C GLU A 332 -4.47 -12.48 -10.11
N TYR A 333 -4.09 -13.31 -9.13
CA TYR A 333 -3.12 -12.88 -8.14
C TYR A 333 -1.81 -12.58 -8.85
N ALA A 334 -1.22 -11.40 -8.60
CA ALA A 334 -0.02 -11.00 -9.32
C ALA A 334 1.17 -11.97 -9.09
N SER A 335 1.25 -12.56 -7.89
CA SER A 335 2.23 -13.60 -7.54
C SER A 335 2.10 -14.86 -8.40
N GLU A 336 0.87 -15.33 -8.62
CA GLU A 336 0.63 -16.51 -9.47
C GLU A 336 0.83 -16.17 -10.94
N PHE A 337 0.44 -14.96 -11.36
CA PHE A 337 0.60 -14.50 -12.74
C PHE A 337 2.08 -14.45 -13.16
N ARG A 338 2.98 -13.93 -12.31
CA ARG A 338 4.42 -13.85 -12.66
C ARG A 338 5.07 -15.22 -12.82
N TYR A 339 4.63 -16.22 -12.04
CA TYR A 339 5.24 -17.56 -12.02
C TYR A 339 4.52 -18.61 -12.89
N GLY A 340 3.28 -18.36 -13.28
CA GLY A 340 2.42 -19.31 -14.00
C GLY A 340 2.65 -19.42 -15.51
N ASN A 341 3.71 -18.81 -16.07
CA ASN A 341 3.91 -18.65 -17.53
C ASN A 341 2.62 -18.20 -18.26
N PRO A 342 2.13 -16.98 -17.99
CA PRO A 342 0.81 -16.56 -18.42
C PRO A 342 0.74 -16.45 -19.94
N VAL A 343 -0.39 -16.86 -20.50
CA VAL A 343 -0.73 -16.58 -21.90
C VAL A 343 -1.18 -15.13 -21.94
N VAL A 344 -0.30 -14.24 -22.38
CA VAL A 344 -0.55 -12.79 -22.53
C VAL A 344 0.28 -12.28 -23.71
N GLY A 345 -0.25 -11.34 -24.49
CA GLY A 345 0.51 -10.74 -25.59
C GLY A 345 -0.23 -9.62 -26.32
N GLU A 346 0.09 -9.44 -27.60
CA GLU A 346 -0.45 -8.33 -28.39
C GLU A 346 -1.98 -8.36 -28.55
N GLY A 347 -2.59 -7.21 -28.24
CA GLY A 347 -4.04 -7.03 -28.27
C GLY A 347 -4.74 -7.35 -26.94
N ASP A 348 -3.98 -7.82 -25.94
CA ASP A 348 -4.46 -7.89 -24.56
C ASP A 348 -4.21 -6.56 -23.84
N VAL A 349 -5.11 -6.24 -22.91
CA VAL A 349 -4.93 -5.13 -21.97
C VAL A 349 -4.75 -5.71 -20.58
N VAL A 350 -3.67 -5.33 -19.88
CA VAL A 350 -3.43 -5.71 -18.50
C VAL A 350 -3.68 -4.51 -17.59
N ILE A 351 -4.64 -4.64 -16.68
CA ILE A 351 -4.94 -3.63 -15.65
C ILE A 351 -4.21 -4.02 -14.37
N ALA A 352 -3.23 -3.23 -13.95
CA ALA A 352 -2.52 -3.41 -12.69
C ALA A 352 -3.12 -2.51 -11.61
N ILE A 353 -3.61 -3.10 -10.52
CA ILE A 353 -4.23 -2.36 -9.42
C ILE A 353 -3.33 -2.42 -8.19
N SER A 354 -2.94 -1.26 -7.66
CA SER A 354 -2.10 -1.17 -6.48
C SER A 354 -2.28 0.17 -5.77
N GLN A 355 -2.71 0.16 -4.51
CA GLN A 355 -2.83 1.39 -3.72
C GLN A 355 -1.47 2.11 -3.64
N SER A 356 -0.42 1.41 -3.23
CA SER A 356 0.91 1.97 -3.02
C SER A 356 1.66 2.25 -4.31
N GLY A 357 1.33 1.53 -5.39
CA GLY A 357 2.10 1.55 -6.63
C GLY A 357 3.51 0.92 -6.50
N GLU A 358 3.80 0.27 -5.38
CA GLU A 358 5.12 -0.31 -5.05
C GLU A 358 5.04 -1.81 -4.71
N THR A 359 3.88 -2.44 -4.90
CA THR A 359 3.70 -3.88 -4.63
C THR A 359 4.57 -4.70 -5.59
N ALA A 360 5.53 -5.45 -5.04
CA ALA A 360 6.58 -6.13 -5.82
C ALA A 360 6.02 -7.11 -6.87
N ASP A 361 5.10 -7.99 -6.45
CA ASP A 361 4.47 -8.96 -7.37
C ASP A 361 3.69 -8.28 -8.50
N THR A 362 2.96 -7.21 -8.19
CA THR A 362 2.20 -6.45 -9.19
C THR A 362 3.13 -5.75 -10.18
N LEU A 363 4.26 -5.20 -9.71
CA LEU A 363 5.26 -4.59 -10.58
C LEU A 363 5.91 -5.63 -11.50
N ALA A 364 6.30 -6.79 -10.96
CA ALA A 364 6.86 -7.89 -11.74
C ALA A 364 5.86 -8.42 -12.79
N ALA A 365 4.57 -8.54 -12.43
CA ALA A 365 3.51 -8.91 -13.36
C ALA A 365 3.34 -7.89 -14.50
N VAL A 366 3.45 -6.60 -14.20
CA VAL A 366 3.44 -5.51 -15.19
C VAL A 366 4.61 -5.64 -16.15
N GLU A 367 5.83 -5.78 -15.65
CA GLU A 367 7.04 -5.91 -16.45
C GLU A 367 6.99 -7.15 -17.36
N LEU A 368 6.54 -8.29 -16.83
CA LEU A 368 6.34 -9.52 -17.58
C LEU A 368 5.31 -9.34 -18.70
N ALA A 369 4.13 -8.80 -18.39
CA ALA A 369 3.09 -8.57 -19.39
C ALA A 369 3.55 -7.61 -20.49
N LYS A 370 4.27 -6.55 -20.11
CA LYS A 370 4.84 -5.57 -21.04
C LYS A 370 5.90 -6.20 -21.95
N SER A 371 6.78 -7.05 -21.39
CA SER A 371 7.79 -7.79 -22.16
C SER A 371 7.17 -8.72 -23.22
N LYS A 372 5.93 -9.19 -22.99
CA LYS A 372 5.17 -10.02 -23.91
C LYS A 372 4.30 -9.22 -24.91
N GLY A 373 4.31 -7.88 -24.84
CA GLY A 373 3.65 -7.00 -25.80
C GLY A 373 2.20 -6.60 -25.46
N ALA A 374 1.73 -6.87 -24.24
CA ALA A 374 0.42 -6.38 -23.79
C ALA A 374 0.43 -4.89 -23.49
N PHE A 375 -0.72 -4.24 -23.63
CA PHE A 375 -0.91 -2.83 -23.26
C PHE A 375 -1.21 -2.72 -21.76
N ILE A 376 -0.45 -1.92 -21.03
CA ILE A 376 -0.52 -1.86 -19.56
C ILE A 376 -1.27 -0.61 -19.09
N TYR A 377 -2.32 -0.82 -18.30
CA TYR A 377 -3.11 0.21 -17.65
C TYR A 377 -2.95 0.16 -16.12
N GLY A 378 -2.44 1.23 -15.50
CA GLY A 378 -2.27 1.30 -14.03
C GLY A 378 -3.45 1.97 -13.32
N ILE A 379 -3.95 1.36 -12.23
CA ILE A 379 -4.85 2.01 -11.26
C ILE A 379 -4.11 2.12 -9.93
N CYS A 380 -3.69 3.33 -9.58
CA CYS A 380 -2.84 3.58 -8.40
C CYS A 380 -3.30 4.76 -7.56
N ASN A 381 -2.84 4.87 -6.33
CA ASN A 381 -3.07 6.06 -5.51
C ASN A 381 -1.83 6.95 -5.41
N ALA A 382 -0.65 6.35 -5.21
CA ALA A 382 0.59 7.08 -5.03
C ALA A 382 1.15 7.62 -6.36
N ILE A 383 1.24 8.95 -6.48
CA ILE A 383 1.79 9.64 -7.65
C ILE A 383 3.30 9.39 -7.75
N GLY A 384 3.78 9.07 -8.95
CA GLY A 384 5.21 8.88 -9.20
C GLY A 384 5.78 7.62 -8.55
N SER A 385 4.95 6.66 -8.17
CA SER A 385 5.38 5.32 -7.72
C SER A 385 5.84 4.45 -8.91
N SER A 386 6.42 3.28 -8.61
CA SER A 386 7.03 2.40 -9.62
C SER A 386 6.05 1.84 -10.65
N ILE A 387 4.87 1.40 -10.24
CA ILE A 387 3.86 0.85 -11.16
C ILE A 387 3.37 1.90 -12.19
N PRO A 388 2.94 3.12 -11.81
CA PRO A 388 2.58 4.15 -12.78
C PRO A 388 3.70 4.49 -13.77
N ARG A 389 4.97 4.47 -13.36
CA ARG A 389 6.11 4.66 -14.27
C ARG A 389 6.28 3.51 -15.26
N ALA A 390 5.97 2.28 -14.84
CA ALA A 390 6.10 1.09 -15.69
C ALA A 390 4.91 0.90 -16.65
N THR A 391 3.74 1.46 -16.34
CA THR A 391 2.53 1.36 -17.17
C THR A 391 2.56 2.25 -18.42
N ASP A 392 1.78 1.92 -19.46
CA ASP A 392 1.68 2.76 -20.67
C ASP A 392 0.70 3.92 -20.47
N THR A 393 -0.34 3.70 -19.66
CA THR A 393 -1.29 4.71 -19.23
C THR A 393 -1.92 4.30 -17.89
N GLY A 394 -2.73 5.16 -17.28
CA GLY A 394 -3.39 4.81 -16.03
C GLY A 394 -4.34 5.86 -15.50
N THR A 395 -4.93 5.57 -14.34
CA THR A 395 -5.78 6.49 -13.59
C THR A 395 -5.40 6.46 -12.12
N TYR A 396 -5.13 7.64 -11.56
CA TYR A 396 -4.95 7.79 -10.13
C TYR A 396 -6.31 7.83 -9.42
N ILE A 397 -6.48 7.08 -8.33
CA ILE A 397 -7.75 7.09 -7.59
C ILE A 397 -7.94 8.40 -6.81
N HIS A 398 -6.88 9.10 -6.40
CA HIS A 398 -6.95 10.39 -5.69
C HIS A 398 -7.76 10.36 -4.37
N VAL A 399 -7.55 9.33 -3.56
CA VAL A 399 -8.18 9.24 -2.22
C VAL A 399 -7.31 9.84 -1.10
N GLY A 400 -6.24 10.55 -1.46
CA GLY A 400 -5.20 11.02 -0.54
C GLY A 400 -4.38 9.86 0.08
N PRO A 401 -3.37 10.15 0.90
CA PRO A 401 -2.58 9.14 1.60
C PRO A 401 -3.45 8.23 2.48
N GLU A 402 -3.19 6.92 2.46
CA GLU A 402 -3.83 5.93 3.34
C GLU A 402 -2.75 5.35 4.24
N ILE A 403 -2.83 5.64 5.53
CA ILE A 403 -1.84 5.34 6.56
C ILE A 403 -2.16 4.01 7.27
N GLY A 404 -3.44 3.75 7.59
CA GLY A 404 -3.85 2.51 8.24
C GLY A 404 -3.48 1.31 7.37
N VAL A 405 -2.86 0.26 7.94
CA VAL A 405 -2.38 -0.90 7.16
C VAL A 405 -3.52 -1.54 6.35
N ALA A 406 -4.65 -1.81 6.99
CA ALA A 406 -5.84 -2.33 6.33
C ALA A 406 -6.44 -1.29 5.38
N SER A 407 -6.49 -1.60 4.09
CA SER A 407 -7.03 -0.68 3.09
C SER A 407 -8.54 -0.47 3.23
N THR A 408 -9.00 0.78 3.09
CA THR A 408 -10.41 1.17 3.25
C THR A 408 -10.86 2.08 2.11
N LYS A 409 -10.52 3.37 2.15
CA LYS A 409 -10.85 4.34 1.11
C LYS A 409 -10.17 4.06 -0.23
N ALA A 410 -9.02 3.41 -0.23
CA ALA A 410 -8.40 3.01 -1.49
C ALA A 410 -9.15 1.86 -2.17
N PHE A 411 -9.79 0.94 -1.43
CA PHE A 411 -10.66 -0.07 -2.03
C PHE A 411 -11.85 0.58 -2.75
N THR A 412 -12.60 1.45 -2.06
CA THR A 412 -13.75 2.13 -2.68
C THR A 412 -13.32 3.08 -3.80
N GLY A 413 -12.17 3.72 -3.67
CA GLY A 413 -11.51 4.48 -4.74
C GLY A 413 -11.14 3.64 -5.98
N GLN A 414 -10.69 2.41 -5.80
CA GLN A 414 -10.42 1.49 -6.91
C GLN A 414 -11.72 1.04 -7.58
N VAL A 415 -12.73 0.68 -6.79
CA VAL A 415 -14.04 0.26 -7.31
C VAL A 415 -14.69 1.39 -8.12
N ILE A 416 -14.70 2.63 -7.63
CA ILE A 416 -15.30 3.75 -8.37
C ILE A 416 -14.56 4.06 -9.68
N VAL A 417 -13.22 3.93 -9.71
CA VAL A 417 -12.45 4.09 -10.94
C VAL A 417 -12.72 2.96 -11.93
N LEU A 418 -12.85 1.72 -11.47
CA LEU A 418 -13.25 0.59 -12.31
C LEU A 418 -14.68 0.76 -12.86
N THR A 419 -15.62 1.27 -12.07
CA THR A 419 -16.96 1.62 -12.53
C THR A 419 -16.91 2.70 -13.60
N MET A 420 -16.18 3.79 -13.38
CA MET A 420 -15.99 4.85 -14.39
C MET A 420 -15.31 4.31 -15.66
N PHE A 421 -14.34 3.40 -15.52
CA PHE A 421 -13.66 2.76 -16.65
C PHE A 421 -14.63 1.91 -17.48
N ALA A 422 -15.40 1.04 -16.82
CA ALA A 422 -16.39 0.20 -17.50
C ALA A 422 -17.45 1.04 -18.20
N LEU A 423 -17.98 2.09 -17.56
CA LEU A 423 -18.97 2.98 -18.14
C LEU A 423 -18.42 3.76 -19.35
N ALA A 424 -17.23 4.36 -19.21
CA ALA A 424 -16.61 5.12 -20.30
C ALA A 424 -16.30 4.21 -21.49
N LEU A 425 -15.78 3.00 -21.25
CA LEU A 425 -15.49 2.03 -22.29
C LEU A 425 -16.77 1.50 -22.98
N ALA A 426 -17.80 1.19 -22.21
CA ALA A 426 -19.08 0.72 -22.74
C ALA A 426 -19.77 1.77 -23.62
N ASN A 427 -19.76 3.04 -23.18
CA ASN A 427 -20.27 4.15 -23.99
C ASN A 427 -19.47 4.30 -25.29
N ALA A 428 -18.14 4.22 -25.22
CA ALA A 428 -17.29 4.31 -26.40
C ALA A 428 -17.43 3.12 -27.36
N LYS A 429 -17.83 1.93 -26.87
CA LYS A 429 -18.19 0.75 -27.68
C LYS A 429 -19.64 0.76 -28.18
N GLY A 430 -20.52 1.59 -27.61
CA GLY A 430 -21.95 1.57 -27.88
C GLY A 430 -22.66 0.31 -27.37
N THR A 431 -22.15 -0.33 -26.32
CA THR A 431 -22.71 -1.58 -25.76
C THR A 431 -23.72 -1.36 -24.63
N VAL A 432 -23.85 -0.13 -24.14
CA VAL A 432 -24.82 0.29 -23.12
C VAL A 432 -25.80 1.29 -23.72
N SER A 433 -27.06 1.25 -23.30
CA SER A 433 -28.06 2.24 -23.73
C SER A 433 -27.77 3.60 -23.11
N GLU A 434 -28.14 4.68 -23.79
CA GLU A 434 -27.95 6.04 -23.26
C GLU A 434 -28.75 6.28 -21.97
N GLU A 435 -29.94 5.65 -21.85
CA GLU A 435 -30.77 5.70 -20.65
C GLU A 435 -30.10 5.04 -19.46
N ASP A 436 -29.66 3.78 -19.61
CA ASP A 436 -28.99 3.04 -18.54
C ASP A 436 -27.68 3.71 -18.14
N TYR A 437 -26.90 4.18 -19.11
CA TYR A 437 -25.65 4.91 -18.89
C TYR A 437 -25.86 6.15 -18.01
N LYS A 438 -26.81 7.02 -18.37
CA LYS A 438 -27.11 8.23 -17.58
C LYS A 438 -27.68 7.89 -16.21
N LYS A 439 -28.49 6.83 -16.11
CA LYS A 439 -29.06 6.37 -14.84
C LYS A 439 -27.95 5.99 -13.86
N VAL A 440 -26.99 5.17 -14.30
CA VAL A 440 -25.87 4.72 -13.46
C VAL A 440 -24.98 5.90 -13.07
N ILE A 441 -24.67 6.84 -13.99
CA ILE A 441 -23.83 8.02 -13.67
C ILE A 441 -24.49 8.92 -12.64
N LYS A 442 -25.79 9.14 -12.75
CA LYS A 442 -26.54 9.96 -11.79
C LYS A 442 -26.41 9.36 -10.38
N GLU A 443 -26.66 8.07 -10.25
CA GLU A 443 -26.59 7.40 -8.96
C GLU A 443 -25.14 7.29 -8.44
N LEU A 444 -24.16 7.08 -9.33
CA LEU A 444 -22.74 7.13 -9.01
C LEU A 444 -22.35 8.47 -8.37
N ALA A 445 -22.90 9.58 -8.86
CA ALA A 445 -22.66 10.91 -8.30
C ALA A 445 -23.33 11.12 -6.93
N GLU A 446 -24.39 10.36 -6.62
CA GLU A 446 -25.09 10.39 -5.32
C GLU A 446 -24.37 9.53 -4.25
N MET A 447 -23.48 8.62 -4.66
CA MET A 447 -22.76 7.69 -3.76
C MET A 447 -22.11 8.33 -2.53
N PRO A 448 -21.44 9.52 -2.62
CA PRO A 448 -20.90 10.16 -1.43
C PRO A 448 -21.96 10.41 -0.34
N SER A 449 -23.14 10.91 -0.73
CA SER A 449 -24.23 11.20 0.21
C SER A 449 -24.87 9.92 0.78
N ILE A 450 -24.93 8.86 -0.03
CA ILE A 450 -25.42 7.54 0.40
C ILE A 450 -24.47 6.93 1.42
N ILE A 451 -23.15 7.03 1.21
CA ILE A 451 -22.16 6.56 2.17
C ILE A 451 -22.18 7.41 3.45
N GLU A 452 -22.38 8.73 3.36
CA GLU A 452 -22.57 9.61 4.54
C GLU A 452 -23.76 9.15 5.39
N GLU A 453 -24.86 8.71 4.77
CA GLU A 453 -26.00 8.13 5.49
C GLU A 453 -25.64 6.79 6.16
N VAL A 454 -24.93 5.91 5.44
CA VAL A 454 -24.53 4.58 5.96
C VAL A 454 -23.57 4.70 7.13
N LEU A 455 -22.67 5.68 7.13
CA LEU A 455 -21.74 5.95 8.23
C LEU A 455 -22.46 6.27 9.55
N LYS A 456 -23.72 6.72 9.52
CA LYS A 456 -24.53 6.94 10.74
C LYS A 456 -24.84 5.65 11.49
N SER A 457 -24.71 4.49 10.85
CA SER A 457 -24.84 3.17 11.51
C SER A 457 -23.65 2.80 12.41
N ASN A 458 -22.60 3.65 12.49
CA ASN A 458 -21.39 3.39 13.28
C ASN A 458 -21.66 2.95 14.73
N GLU A 459 -22.51 3.66 15.46
CA GLU A 459 -22.80 3.35 16.86
C GLU A 459 -23.54 2.00 17.01
N GLN A 460 -24.52 1.74 16.13
CA GLN A 460 -25.23 0.47 16.10
C GLN A 460 -24.27 -0.70 15.83
N ILE A 461 -23.34 -0.52 14.89
CA ILE A 461 -22.32 -1.53 14.56
C ILE A 461 -21.33 -1.70 15.71
N ALA A 462 -20.95 -0.63 16.40
CA ALA A 462 -20.08 -0.68 17.57
C ALA A 462 -20.70 -1.50 18.71
N ASP A 463 -21.99 -1.28 18.99
CA ASP A 463 -22.72 -2.06 20.00
C ASP A 463 -22.85 -3.54 19.58
N LEU A 464 -23.16 -3.81 18.31
CA LEU A 464 -23.22 -5.17 17.77
C LEU A 464 -21.87 -5.89 17.91
N ALA A 465 -20.77 -5.22 17.60
CA ALA A 465 -19.41 -5.77 17.62
C ALA A 465 -19.01 -6.35 18.99
N ARG A 466 -19.51 -5.77 20.10
CA ARG A 466 -19.24 -6.27 21.47
C ARG A 466 -19.64 -7.73 21.65
N THR A 467 -20.69 -8.18 20.95
CA THR A 467 -21.19 -9.55 20.97
C THR A 467 -20.17 -10.57 20.47
N PHE A 468 -19.22 -10.15 19.64
CA PHE A 468 -18.28 -11.04 18.93
C PHE A 468 -16.86 -11.00 19.51
N THR A 469 -16.67 -10.40 20.68
CA THR A 469 -15.35 -10.29 21.34
C THR A 469 -14.64 -11.65 21.48
N TYR A 470 -15.38 -12.71 21.78
CA TYR A 470 -14.85 -14.07 21.97
C TYR A 470 -14.95 -14.97 20.74
N ALA A 471 -15.53 -14.48 19.64
CA ALA A 471 -15.61 -15.24 18.40
C ALA A 471 -14.20 -15.52 17.86
N ARG A 472 -14.05 -16.73 17.31
CA ARG A 472 -12.79 -17.21 16.72
C ARG A 472 -12.87 -17.37 15.22
N ASN A 473 -14.05 -17.69 14.71
CA ASN A 473 -14.33 -17.94 13.31
C ASN A 473 -15.49 -17.06 12.85
N PHE A 474 -15.48 -16.66 11.58
CA PHE A 474 -16.54 -15.93 10.90
C PHE A 474 -16.69 -16.42 9.46
N LEU A 475 -17.92 -16.47 8.96
CA LEU A 475 -18.19 -16.61 7.53
C LEU A 475 -18.83 -15.35 6.97
N TYR A 476 -18.45 -14.97 5.76
CA TYR A 476 -19.02 -13.86 5.02
C TYR A 476 -19.61 -14.39 3.71
N LEU A 477 -20.86 -14.05 3.42
CA LEU A 477 -21.59 -14.56 2.27
C LEU A 477 -22.09 -13.43 1.39
N GLY A 478 -21.86 -13.57 0.10
CA GLY A 478 -22.37 -12.67 -0.93
C GLY A 478 -22.60 -13.40 -2.24
N ARG A 479 -23.25 -12.74 -3.19
CA ARG A 479 -23.50 -13.28 -4.53
C ARG A 479 -23.43 -12.18 -5.57
N GLY A 480 -23.00 -12.51 -6.79
CA GLY A 480 -22.80 -11.50 -7.83
C GLY A 480 -21.80 -10.45 -7.38
N TYR A 481 -22.19 -9.18 -7.44
CA TYR A 481 -21.37 -8.04 -7.02
C TYR A 481 -21.01 -8.06 -5.53
N SER A 482 -21.83 -8.68 -4.68
CA SER A 482 -21.57 -8.78 -3.24
C SER A 482 -20.61 -9.91 -2.86
N TYR A 483 -20.30 -10.86 -3.75
CA TYR A 483 -19.34 -11.93 -3.42
C TYR A 483 -17.92 -11.38 -3.16
N PRO A 484 -17.33 -10.54 -4.04
CA PRO A 484 -16.07 -9.88 -3.75
C PRO A 484 -16.10 -9.01 -2.48
N VAL A 485 -17.26 -8.41 -2.16
CA VAL A 485 -17.45 -7.63 -0.94
C VAL A 485 -17.42 -8.51 0.31
N ALA A 486 -17.98 -9.72 0.23
CA ALA A 486 -17.89 -10.71 1.30
C ALA A 486 -16.44 -11.16 1.54
N LEU A 487 -15.65 -11.37 0.47
CA LEU A 487 -14.21 -11.63 0.57
C LEU A 487 -13.46 -10.47 1.23
N GLU A 488 -13.78 -9.23 0.85
CA GLU A 488 -13.16 -8.04 1.42
C GLU A 488 -13.51 -7.86 2.90
N GLY A 489 -14.78 -8.03 3.29
CA GLY A 489 -15.20 -7.98 4.69
C GLY A 489 -14.50 -9.03 5.55
N ALA A 490 -14.36 -10.26 5.04
CA ALA A 490 -13.61 -11.32 5.70
C ALA A 490 -12.12 -10.97 5.82
N LEU A 491 -11.50 -10.43 4.77
CA LEU A 491 -10.10 -10.00 4.80
C LEU A 491 -9.88 -8.91 5.85
N LYS A 492 -10.72 -7.87 5.89
CA LYS A 492 -10.62 -6.83 6.92
C LYS A 492 -10.70 -7.42 8.32
N LEU A 493 -11.70 -8.25 8.61
CA LEU A 493 -11.83 -8.84 9.94
C LEU A 493 -10.58 -9.67 10.30
N LYS A 494 -10.06 -10.45 9.35
CA LYS A 494 -8.87 -11.29 9.54
C LYS A 494 -7.62 -10.45 9.84
N GLU A 495 -7.38 -9.40 9.07
CA GLU A 495 -6.18 -8.56 9.15
C GLU A 495 -6.05 -7.87 10.52
N ILE A 496 -7.13 -7.27 11.04
CA ILE A 496 -7.04 -6.40 12.22
C ILE A 496 -7.51 -7.05 13.52
N SER A 497 -8.36 -8.09 13.46
CA SER A 497 -8.88 -8.76 14.67
C SER A 497 -8.23 -10.12 14.96
N TYR A 498 -7.55 -10.69 13.96
CA TYR A 498 -6.98 -12.05 13.96
C TYR A 498 -8.01 -13.18 14.12
N ILE A 499 -9.29 -12.89 13.90
CA ILE A 499 -10.34 -13.89 13.76
C ILE A 499 -10.18 -14.58 12.42
N HIS A 500 -10.35 -15.89 12.40
CA HIS A 500 -10.40 -16.64 11.14
C HIS A 500 -11.70 -16.32 10.42
N ALA A 501 -11.62 -15.42 9.45
CA ALA A 501 -12.76 -15.05 8.62
C ALA A 501 -12.58 -15.55 7.17
N GLU A 502 -13.63 -16.13 6.60
CA GLU A 502 -13.65 -16.60 5.20
C GLU A 502 -14.86 -16.05 4.45
N GLY A 503 -14.64 -15.57 3.23
CA GLY A 503 -15.71 -15.17 2.32
C GLY A 503 -16.04 -16.28 1.34
N TYR A 504 -17.34 -16.55 1.14
CA TYR A 504 -17.83 -17.56 0.18
C TYR A 504 -18.91 -16.99 -0.72
N PRO A 505 -19.02 -17.47 -1.97
CA PRO A 505 -20.26 -17.32 -2.72
C PRO A 505 -21.38 -18.03 -1.95
N ALA A 506 -22.48 -17.33 -1.68
CA ALA A 506 -23.56 -17.86 -0.83
C ALA A 506 -24.09 -19.23 -1.29
N ALA A 507 -24.08 -19.49 -2.60
CA ALA A 507 -24.53 -20.74 -3.20
C ALA A 507 -23.60 -21.94 -2.92
N GLU A 508 -22.30 -21.69 -2.69
CA GLU A 508 -21.30 -22.75 -2.47
C GLU A 508 -21.35 -23.33 -1.05
N MET A 509 -22.14 -22.74 -0.14
CA MET A 509 -22.26 -23.20 1.25
C MET A 509 -22.54 -24.71 1.33
N LYS A 510 -23.43 -25.24 0.50
CA LYS A 510 -23.81 -26.66 0.51
C LYS A 510 -22.72 -27.61 0.03
N HIS A 511 -21.68 -27.11 -0.61
CA HIS A 511 -20.63 -27.91 -1.21
C HIS A 511 -19.46 -28.20 -0.25
N GLY A 512 -19.69 -28.04 1.07
CA GLY A 512 -18.72 -28.33 2.12
C GLY A 512 -18.77 -27.34 3.28
N PRO A 513 -18.66 -26.01 3.05
CA PRO A 513 -18.51 -25.01 4.11
C PRO A 513 -19.64 -24.99 5.14
N ILE A 514 -20.85 -25.41 4.78
CA ILE A 514 -22.00 -25.50 5.70
C ILE A 514 -21.77 -26.44 6.89
N ALA A 515 -20.80 -27.36 6.80
CA ALA A 515 -20.41 -28.24 7.90
C ALA A 515 -19.79 -27.47 9.09
N LEU A 516 -19.32 -26.24 8.88
CA LEU A 516 -18.77 -25.37 9.92
C LEU A 516 -19.86 -24.59 10.69
N ILE A 517 -21.12 -24.66 10.27
CA ILE A 517 -22.20 -23.89 10.91
C ILE A 517 -22.66 -24.58 12.19
N ASP A 518 -22.58 -23.84 13.29
CA ASP A 518 -23.14 -24.17 14.61
C ASP A 518 -23.63 -22.89 15.31
N SER A 519 -24.01 -23.01 16.59
CA SER A 519 -24.50 -21.89 17.41
C SER A 519 -23.46 -20.81 17.70
N ASP A 520 -22.17 -21.13 17.55
CA ASP A 520 -21.06 -20.23 17.87
C ASP A 520 -20.53 -19.51 16.63
N MET A 521 -20.80 -20.04 15.42
CA MET A 521 -20.36 -19.48 14.14
C MET A 521 -21.20 -18.25 13.71
N PRO A 522 -20.62 -17.04 13.73
CA PRO A 522 -21.25 -15.86 13.16
C PRO A 522 -21.12 -15.88 11.63
N VAL A 523 -22.21 -15.56 10.95
CA VAL A 523 -22.28 -15.49 9.50
C VAL A 523 -22.80 -14.12 9.09
N VAL A 524 -21.97 -13.34 8.42
CA VAL A 524 -22.36 -12.08 7.80
C VAL A 524 -22.90 -12.38 6.40
N ALA A 525 -24.11 -11.94 6.08
CA ALA A 525 -24.73 -12.14 4.77
C ALA A 525 -25.13 -10.80 4.15
N ILE A 526 -24.70 -10.55 2.91
CA ILE A 526 -25.11 -9.38 2.12
C ILE A 526 -26.35 -9.78 1.31
N ALA A 527 -27.51 -9.23 1.67
CA ALA A 527 -28.82 -9.68 1.21
C ALA A 527 -29.77 -8.50 0.94
N THR A 528 -29.34 -7.58 0.10
CA THR A 528 -30.11 -6.45 -0.45
C THR A 528 -31.16 -6.92 -1.48
N HIS A 529 -32.15 -6.07 -1.78
CA HIS A 529 -33.19 -6.32 -2.79
C HIS A 529 -32.62 -6.23 -4.23
N ASN A 530 -31.83 -7.23 -4.61
CA ASN A 530 -31.28 -7.38 -5.96
C ASN A 530 -31.81 -8.64 -6.66
N GLY A 531 -31.33 -8.91 -7.89
CA GLY A 531 -31.77 -10.08 -8.66
C GLY A 531 -31.51 -11.44 -7.98
N MET A 532 -30.68 -11.45 -6.93
CA MET A 532 -30.27 -12.65 -6.19
C MET A 532 -30.91 -12.78 -4.80
N TYR A 533 -31.72 -11.81 -4.37
CA TYR A 533 -32.29 -11.73 -3.01
C TYR A 533 -32.95 -13.03 -2.55
N GLU A 534 -33.87 -13.59 -3.35
CA GLU A 534 -34.60 -14.82 -3.02
C GLU A 534 -33.67 -16.02 -2.80
N LYS A 535 -32.55 -16.06 -3.53
CA LYS A 535 -31.57 -17.14 -3.40
C LYS A 535 -30.73 -16.96 -2.14
N VAL A 536 -30.27 -15.74 -1.85
CA VAL A 536 -29.53 -15.43 -0.62
C VAL A 536 -30.42 -15.69 0.61
N ARG A 537 -31.71 -15.34 0.57
CA ARG A 537 -32.67 -15.67 1.62
C ARG A 537 -32.73 -17.17 1.89
N SER A 538 -32.78 -18.00 0.85
CA SER A 538 -32.74 -19.47 1.00
C SER A 538 -31.48 -19.92 1.72
N ASN A 539 -30.32 -19.35 1.38
CA ASN A 539 -29.06 -19.67 2.05
C ASN A 539 -29.06 -19.25 3.53
N ILE A 540 -29.63 -18.09 3.86
CA ILE A 540 -29.81 -17.64 5.25
C ILE A 540 -30.68 -18.61 6.04
N GLN A 541 -31.79 -19.08 5.47
CA GLN A 541 -32.65 -20.07 6.12
C GLN A 541 -31.91 -21.39 6.40
N GLU A 542 -31.03 -21.82 5.49
CA GLU A 542 -30.22 -23.02 5.66
C GLU A 542 -29.20 -22.90 6.80
N ILE A 543 -28.65 -21.70 7.00
CA ILE A 543 -27.74 -21.39 8.10
C ILE A 543 -28.51 -21.39 9.42
N LYS A 544 -29.68 -20.72 9.47
CA LYS A 544 -30.53 -20.69 10.66
C LYS A 544 -31.04 -22.08 11.05
N ALA A 545 -31.33 -22.95 10.08
CA ALA A 545 -31.70 -24.34 10.33
C ALA A 545 -30.60 -25.15 11.04
N ARG A 546 -29.35 -24.66 11.02
CA ARG A 546 -28.18 -25.24 11.71
C ARG A 546 -27.71 -24.38 12.89
N GLN A 547 -28.58 -23.50 13.38
CA GLN A 547 -28.32 -22.63 14.54
C GLN A 547 -27.26 -21.54 14.33
N GLY A 548 -26.80 -21.31 13.10
CA GLY A 548 -25.87 -20.22 12.80
C GLY A 548 -26.40 -18.85 13.21
N ARG A 549 -25.50 -17.97 13.64
CA ARG A 549 -25.83 -16.59 14.04
C ARG A 549 -25.66 -15.65 12.85
N VAL A 550 -26.75 -15.19 12.27
CA VAL A 550 -26.76 -14.40 11.04
C VAL A 550 -26.80 -12.90 11.34
N ILE A 551 -25.83 -12.18 10.77
CA ILE A 551 -25.80 -10.71 10.69
C ILE A 551 -26.09 -10.36 9.23
N ALA A 552 -27.25 -9.76 8.96
CA ALA A 552 -27.68 -9.46 7.60
C ALA A 552 -27.52 -7.97 7.25
N LEU A 553 -26.85 -7.68 6.15
CA LEU A 553 -26.91 -6.38 5.48
C LEU A 553 -28.08 -6.44 4.49
N VAL A 554 -29.12 -5.65 4.70
CA VAL A 554 -30.38 -5.71 3.94
C VAL A 554 -30.75 -4.35 3.38
N SER A 555 -31.59 -4.32 2.34
CA SER A 555 -32.20 -3.08 1.88
C SER A 555 -33.11 -2.47 2.94
N LYS A 556 -33.16 -1.14 3.01
CA LYS A 556 -33.98 -0.38 3.95
C LYS A 556 -35.45 -0.80 3.86
N GLY A 557 -36.05 -1.14 5.00
CA GLY A 557 -37.44 -1.59 5.05
C GLY A 557 -37.65 -3.07 4.72
N ASP A 558 -36.58 -3.88 4.62
CA ASP A 558 -36.73 -5.33 4.54
C ASP A 558 -37.42 -5.89 5.80
N THR A 559 -38.48 -6.68 5.59
CA THR A 559 -39.23 -7.31 6.69
C THR A 559 -39.16 -8.84 6.67
N THR A 560 -38.46 -9.42 5.71
CA THR A 560 -38.44 -10.88 5.50
C THR A 560 -37.18 -11.49 6.11
N ILE A 561 -36.01 -11.04 5.67
CA ILE A 561 -34.73 -11.47 6.24
C ILE A 561 -34.57 -10.89 7.64
N SER A 562 -35.07 -9.67 7.87
CA SER A 562 -35.03 -9.02 9.19
C SER A 562 -35.75 -9.79 10.30
N LYS A 563 -36.72 -10.66 9.96
CA LYS A 563 -37.39 -11.55 10.93
C LYS A 563 -36.63 -12.84 11.22
N ILE A 564 -35.65 -13.17 10.39
CA ILE A 564 -34.93 -14.46 10.40
C ILE A 564 -33.51 -14.27 10.93
N ALA A 565 -32.88 -13.13 10.63
CA ALA A 565 -31.53 -12.78 11.08
C ALA A 565 -31.49 -12.41 12.57
N ASP A 566 -30.32 -12.60 13.20
CA ASP A 566 -30.10 -12.26 14.62
C ASP A 566 -29.73 -10.79 14.79
N ALA A 567 -29.13 -10.18 13.76
CA ALA A 567 -28.85 -8.76 13.69
C ALA A 567 -28.99 -8.26 12.24
N VAL A 568 -29.38 -7.00 12.08
CA VAL A 568 -29.66 -6.39 10.78
C VAL A 568 -28.99 -5.02 10.70
N ILE A 569 -28.36 -4.75 9.56
CA ILE A 569 -27.84 -3.44 9.18
C ILE A 569 -28.57 -3.05 7.89
N GLU A 570 -29.38 -1.99 7.93
CA GLU A 570 -30.11 -1.50 6.76
C GLU A 570 -29.21 -0.64 5.88
N LEU A 571 -29.26 -0.87 4.57
CA LEU A 571 -28.59 -0.09 3.54
C LEU A 571 -29.63 0.68 2.72
N PRO A 572 -29.34 1.92 2.30
CA PRO A 572 -30.17 2.63 1.33
C PRO A 572 -30.35 1.82 0.04
N ASP A 573 -31.47 2.03 -0.65
CA ASP A 573 -31.67 1.42 -1.96
C ASP A 573 -30.73 2.02 -3.00
N MET A 574 -30.15 1.14 -3.82
CA MET A 574 -29.20 1.48 -4.86
C MET A 574 -29.18 0.44 -5.98
N MET A 575 -28.59 0.78 -7.12
CA MET A 575 -28.30 -0.14 -8.20
C MET A 575 -27.32 -1.23 -7.77
N GLU A 576 -27.59 -2.45 -8.24
CA GLU A 576 -26.79 -3.64 -7.93
C GLU A 576 -25.30 -3.48 -8.28
N CYS A 577 -24.97 -2.78 -9.37
CA CYS A 577 -23.58 -2.54 -9.77
C CYS A 577 -22.83 -1.55 -8.86
N LEU A 578 -23.54 -0.72 -8.09
CA LEU A 578 -22.97 0.26 -7.17
C LEU A 578 -22.97 -0.21 -5.70
N GLU A 579 -23.72 -1.27 -5.41
CA GLU A 579 -23.80 -1.88 -4.09
C GLU A 579 -22.42 -2.16 -3.44
N PRO A 580 -21.37 -2.59 -4.17
CA PRO A 580 -20.08 -2.83 -3.55
C PRO A 580 -19.47 -1.61 -2.84
N LEU A 581 -19.74 -0.39 -3.34
CA LEU A 581 -19.24 0.84 -2.70
C LEU A 581 -19.88 1.06 -1.33
N VAL A 582 -21.16 0.69 -1.19
CA VAL A 582 -21.96 0.95 -0.01
C VAL A 582 -21.86 -0.19 1.00
N ALA A 583 -22.03 -1.43 0.55
CA ALA A 583 -22.04 -2.61 1.42
C ALA A 583 -20.68 -2.86 2.11
N THR A 584 -19.57 -2.36 1.55
CA THR A 584 -18.24 -2.52 2.17
C THR A 584 -18.06 -1.69 3.44
N VAL A 585 -18.69 -0.51 3.53
CA VAL A 585 -18.55 0.43 4.64
C VAL A 585 -18.95 -0.18 6.00
N PRO A 586 -20.15 -0.77 6.17
CA PRO A 586 -20.51 -1.42 7.43
C PRO A 586 -19.62 -2.62 7.76
N LEU A 587 -19.07 -3.33 6.76
CA LEU A 587 -18.16 -4.44 7.00
C LEU A 587 -16.80 -3.96 7.54
N GLN A 588 -16.30 -2.84 7.02
CA GLN A 588 -15.10 -2.17 7.53
C GLN A 588 -15.33 -1.70 8.98
N LEU A 589 -16.47 -1.07 9.28
CA LEU A 589 -16.84 -0.65 10.63
C LEU A 589 -16.96 -1.85 11.59
N LEU A 590 -17.59 -2.94 11.14
CA LEU A 590 -17.73 -4.16 11.94
C LEU A 590 -16.36 -4.76 12.27
N ALA A 591 -15.47 -4.87 11.28
CA ALA A 591 -14.11 -5.34 11.50
C ALA A 591 -13.33 -4.45 12.48
N TYR A 592 -13.41 -3.13 12.29
CA TYR A 592 -12.78 -2.14 13.15
C TYR A 592 -13.23 -2.27 14.61
N HIS A 593 -14.55 -2.24 14.86
CA HIS A 593 -15.07 -2.28 16.22
C HIS A 593 -14.79 -3.62 16.90
N ILE A 594 -14.87 -4.75 16.18
CA ILE A 594 -14.50 -6.06 16.75
C ILE A 594 -13.01 -6.07 17.14
N ALA A 595 -12.11 -5.55 16.30
CA ALA A 595 -10.69 -5.49 16.62
C ALA A 595 -10.39 -4.60 17.84
N VAL A 596 -11.05 -3.45 17.94
CA VAL A 596 -10.96 -2.54 19.10
C VAL A 596 -11.47 -3.24 20.37
N CYS A 597 -12.63 -3.91 20.32
CA CYS A 597 -13.15 -4.67 21.46
C CYS A 597 -12.21 -5.80 21.92
N LYS A 598 -11.41 -6.37 21.00
CA LYS A 598 -10.40 -7.38 21.30
C LYS A 598 -9.04 -6.80 21.74
N GLY A 599 -8.93 -5.47 21.86
CA GLY A 599 -7.70 -4.77 22.23
C GLY A 599 -6.58 -4.97 21.22
N LYS A 600 -6.90 -5.01 19.91
CA LYS A 600 -5.90 -5.15 18.84
C LYS A 600 -5.52 -3.78 18.28
N ASP A 601 -4.27 -3.67 17.82
CA ASP A 601 -3.79 -2.49 17.09
C ASP A 601 -4.35 -2.55 15.66
N VAL A 602 -5.29 -1.65 15.36
CA VAL A 602 -6.00 -1.60 14.07
C VAL A 602 -5.23 -0.84 12.99
N ASP A 603 -4.34 0.08 13.38
CA ASP A 603 -3.54 0.86 12.44
C ASP A 603 -2.27 0.08 12.04
N GLN A 604 -1.69 -0.68 12.98
CA GLN A 604 -0.47 -1.48 12.83
C GLN A 604 -0.67 -2.94 13.30
N PRO A 605 -1.51 -3.75 12.60
CA PRO A 605 -1.74 -5.14 12.94
C PRO A 605 -0.48 -5.98 12.74
N ARG A 606 -0.20 -6.88 13.70
CA ARG A 606 1.02 -7.71 13.74
C ARG A 606 1.25 -8.46 12.42
N ASN A 607 2.51 -8.66 12.06
CA ASN A 607 2.94 -9.43 10.89
C ASN A 607 2.48 -8.84 9.53
N LEU A 608 1.91 -7.62 9.50
CA LEU A 608 1.55 -6.92 8.28
C LEU A 608 2.27 -5.57 8.15
N ALA A 609 2.59 -5.21 6.91
CA ALA A 609 3.01 -3.86 6.52
C ALA A 609 2.03 -3.29 5.50
N LYS A 610 1.94 -1.96 5.40
CA LYS A 610 0.98 -1.28 4.49
C LYS A 610 1.11 -1.67 3.02
N SER A 611 2.32 -2.05 2.59
CA SER A 611 2.66 -2.44 1.23
C SER A 611 3.79 -3.47 1.28
N VAL A 612 3.79 -4.41 0.35
CA VAL A 612 4.77 -5.49 0.25
C VAL A 612 5.70 -5.17 -0.91
N THR A 613 6.88 -4.64 -0.58
CA THR A 613 7.88 -4.13 -1.56
C THR A 613 9.05 -5.08 -1.78
N VAL A 614 9.04 -6.22 -1.10
CA VAL A 614 10.05 -7.27 -1.20
C VAL A 614 9.27 -8.58 -1.24
N GLU A 615 9.78 -9.55 -1.99
CA GLU A 615 9.26 -10.91 -2.03
C GLU A 615 9.45 -11.65 -0.70
#